data_AF-A0A2V7YAS6-F1
#
_entry.id   AF-A0A2V7YAS6-F1
#
_cell.length_a   1.000
_cell.length_b   1.000
_cell.length_c   1.000
_cell.angle_alpha   90.00
_cell.angle_beta   90.00
_cell.angle_gamma   90.00
#
_symmetry.space_group_name_H-M   'P 1'
#
loop_
_entity.id
_entity.type
_entity.pdbx_description
1 polymer ?
#
loop_
_entity_poly.entity_id
_entity_poly.type
_entity_poly.pdbx_seq_one_letter_code
_entity_poly.pdbx_strand_id
1 'polypeptide(L)'
;MPRNPSASVVLPTGSALGSLIEEIHRDARLGGQLRYATHLPGSEARYGELDPPLPEPIARALGRWGVPRLWQHQTEGIAAVRRGENVLVTTPTASGKSLVFQVPPLEEAIRGGPGHGMFLFPLKALGQDQRGKFIHLAEAAGLPPEI
;
A
#
# COMPACT_ATOMS: atom_id res chain seq x y z
N MET A 1 39.55 2.10 -6.81
CA MET A 1 38.10 2.36 -6.80
C MET A 1 37.88 3.85 -6.94
N PRO A 2 37.10 4.33 -7.93
CA PRO A 2 36.84 5.75 -8.04
C PRO A 2 36.00 6.20 -6.84
N ARG A 3 36.48 7.22 -6.13
CA ARG A 3 35.70 7.94 -5.13
C ARG A 3 34.59 8.67 -5.88
N ASN A 4 33.34 8.28 -5.67
CA ASN A 4 32.21 8.99 -6.26
C ASN A 4 32.20 10.41 -5.65
N PRO A 5 32.26 11.50 -6.45
CA PRO A 5 32.19 12.85 -5.91
C PRO A 5 30.84 13.01 -5.19
N SER A 6 30.91 13.47 -3.95
CA SER A 6 29.81 13.91 -3.08
C SER A 6 28.52 14.21 -3.86
N ALA A 7 27.60 13.24 -3.86
CA ALA A 7 26.24 13.46 -4.33
C ALA A 7 25.61 14.50 -3.40
N SER A 8 25.39 15.71 -3.91
CA SER A 8 24.69 16.76 -3.18
C SER A 8 23.24 16.33 -2.97
N VAL A 9 22.90 15.97 -1.75
CA VAL A 9 21.52 15.72 -1.35
C VAL A 9 20.85 17.09 -1.21
N VAL A 10 20.02 17.48 -2.17
CA VAL A 10 19.18 18.68 -2.03
C VAL A 10 18.00 18.30 -1.14
N LEU A 11 18.07 18.70 0.12
CA LEU A 11 17.01 18.45 1.08
C LEU A 11 15.89 19.50 0.94
N PRO A 12 14.61 19.11 1.10
CA PRO A 12 13.50 20.05 1.04
C PRO A 12 13.64 21.12 2.13
N THR A 13 13.58 22.39 1.72
CA THR A 13 13.73 23.56 2.60
C THR A 13 12.60 23.57 3.64
N GLY A 14 12.96 23.66 4.94
CA GLY A 14 11.99 23.71 6.05
C GLY A 14 11.65 22.36 6.71
N SER A 15 12.29 21.26 6.32
CA SER A 15 12.14 19.97 6.98
C SER A 15 12.99 19.88 8.26
N ALA A 16 12.36 19.60 9.42
CA ALA A 16 13.09 19.29 10.66
C ALA A 16 13.99 18.05 10.50
N LEU A 17 13.58 17.08 9.68
CA LEU A 17 14.41 15.93 9.30
C LEU A 17 15.56 16.31 8.36
N GLY A 18 15.40 17.36 7.56
CA GLY A 18 16.45 17.88 6.69
C GLY A 18 17.68 18.30 7.50
N SER A 19 17.48 19.07 8.57
CA SER A 19 18.57 19.47 9.47
C SER A 19 19.27 18.28 10.11
N LEU A 20 18.53 17.26 10.55
CA LEU A 20 19.11 16.04 11.10
C LEU A 20 19.95 15.27 10.08
N ILE A 21 19.49 15.18 8.83
CA ILE A 21 20.25 14.52 7.76
C ILE A 21 21.57 15.27 7.53
N GLU A 22 21.56 16.59 7.50
CA GLU A 22 22.78 17.41 7.39
C GLU A 22 23.72 17.19 8.58
N GLU A 23 23.20 17.11 9.80
CA GLU A 23 23.99 16.81 11.00
C GLU A 23 24.68 15.45 10.88
N ILE A 24 23.99 14.41 10.40
CA ILE A 24 24.58 13.08 10.17
C ILE A 24 25.72 13.14 9.14
N HIS A 25 25.56 13.95 8.08
CA HIS A 25 26.61 14.12 7.07
C HIS A 25 27.86 14.82 7.63
N ARG A 26 27.69 15.71 8.62
CA ARG A 26 28.78 16.49 9.23
C ARG A 26 29.32 15.90 10.53
N ASP A 27 28.67 14.87 11.07
CA ASP A 27 29.08 14.23 12.32
C ASP A 27 30.49 13.64 12.21
N ALA A 28 31.34 13.95 13.19
CA ALA A 28 32.75 13.58 13.18
C ALA A 28 33.00 12.05 13.20
N ARG A 29 32.03 11.27 13.68
CA ARG A 29 32.11 9.80 13.74
C ARG A 29 31.44 9.15 12.53
N LEU A 30 30.27 9.65 12.12
CA LEU A 30 29.42 9.02 11.11
C LEU A 30 29.70 9.55 9.69
N GLY A 31 29.94 10.85 9.54
CA GLY A 31 30.09 11.49 8.23
C GLY A 31 31.23 10.90 7.40
N GLY A 32 32.39 10.64 8.03
CA GLY A 32 33.53 9.98 7.37
C GLY A 32 33.29 8.52 6.94
N GLN A 33 32.25 7.88 7.49
CA GLN A 33 31.86 6.51 7.16
C GLN A 33 30.79 6.46 6.05
N LEU A 34 30.11 7.57 5.75
CA LEU A 34 29.10 7.65 4.70
C LEU A 34 29.76 7.50 3.33
N ARG A 35 29.49 6.38 2.66
CA ARG A 35 30.06 6.09 1.32
C ARG A 35 29.14 6.47 0.17
N TYR A 36 27.83 6.50 0.41
CA TYR A 36 26.83 6.76 -0.60
C TYR A 36 25.59 7.40 0.03
N ALA A 37 25.09 8.43 -0.62
CA ALA A 37 23.81 9.06 -0.31
C ALA A 37 23.13 9.41 -1.63
N THR A 38 21.83 9.18 -1.71
CA THR A 38 21.02 9.58 -2.86
C THR A 38 19.68 10.08 -2.39
N HIS A 39 19.16 11.10 -3.06
CA HIS A 39 17.80 11.56 -2.89
C HIS A 39 16.91 10.86 -3.92
N LEU A 40 15.85 10.21 -3.45
CA LEU A 40 14.80 9.67 -4.31
C LEU A 40 13.63 10.65 -4.25
N PRO A 41 13.30 11.35 -5.35
CA PRO A 41 12.20 12.31 -5.33
C PRO A 41 10.88 11.59 -5.07
N GLY A 42 9.97 12.29 -4.38
CA GLY A 42 8.59 11.84 -4.25
C GLY A 42 7.92 11.68 -5.62
N SER A 43 6.94 10.79 -5.70
CA SER A 43 6.14 10.59 -6.90
C SER A 43 4.73 11.12 -6.68
N GLU A 44 4.15 11.70 -7.73
CA GLU A 44 2.76 12.17 -7.70
C GLU A 44 1.77 11.02 -7.54
N ALA A 45 0.70 11.31 -6.83
CA ALA A 45 -0.41 10.42 -6.58
C ALA A 45 -1.17 10.10 -7.89
N ARG A 46 -1.30 8.82 -8.25
CA ARG A 46 -2.10 8.36 -9.40
C ARG A 46 -3.30 7.55 -8.95
N TYR A 47 -4.50 8.08 -9.19
CA TYR A 47 -5.77 7.42 -8.86
C TYR A 47 -6.38 6.78 -10.10
N GLY A 48 -7.23 5.78 -9.87
CA GLY A 48 -8.02 5.15 -10.93
C GLY A 48 -9.48 5.03 -10.51
N GLU A 49 -10.31 4.66 -11.48
CA GLU A 49 -11.73 4.37 -11.29
C GLU A 49 -12.03 2.93 -11.70
N LEU A 50 -13.02 2.32 -11.04
CA LEU A 50 -13.48 0.98 -11.36
C LEU A 50 -14.78 1.04 -12.16
N ASP A 51 -14.88 0.20 -13.18
CA ASP A 51 -16.11 -0.06 -13.92
C ASP A 51 -16.38 -1.58 -13.92
N PRO A 52 -17.48 -2.05 -13.30
CA PRO A 52 -18.45 -1.27 -12.51
C PRO A 52 -17.82 -0.69 -11.23
N PRO A 53 -18.42 0.33 -10.59
CA PRO A 53 -17.89 0.86 -9.33
C PRO A 53 -17.89 -0.20 -8.22
N LEU A 54 -17.20 0.10 -7.11
CA LEU A 54 -17.29 -0.76 -5.91
C LEU A 54 -18.74 -0.82 -5.41
N PRO A 55 -19.18 -1.97 -4.85
CA PRO A 55 -20.43 -2.02 -4.10
C PRO A 55 -20.44 -0.95 -3.00
N GLU A 56 -21.58 -0.26 -2.89
CA GLU A 56 -21.77 0.86 -1.96
C GLU A 56 -21.32 0.58 -0.51
N PRO A 57 -21.58 -0.61 0.08
CA PRO A 57 -21.10 -0.90 1.43
C PRO A 57 -19.57 -0.90 1.55
N ILE A 58 -18.86 -1.42 0.55
CA ILE A 58 -17.38 -1.45 0.52
C ILE A 58 -16.84 -0.03 0.30
N ALA A 59 -17.41 0.71 -0.65
CA ALA A 59 -16.99 2.09 -0.94
C ALA A 59 -17.10 2.98 0.32
N ARG A 60 -18.23 2.84 1.04
CA ARG A 60 -18.47 3.56 2.28
C ARG A 60 -17.53 3.16 3.41
N ALA A 61 -17.24 1.86 3.55
CA ALA A 61 -16.30 1.35 4.55
C ALA A 61 -14.89 1.91 4.31
N LEU A 62 -14.39 1.85 3.07
CA LEU A 62 -13.11 2.40 2.68
C LEU A 62 -13.03 3.92 2.89
N GLY A 63 -14.10 4.65 2.57
CA GLY A 63 -14.18 6.09 2.83
C GLY A 63 -14.00 6.44 4.31
N ARG A 64 -14.62 5.68 5.23
CA ARG A 64 -14.46 5.86 6.68
C ARG A 64 -13.05 5.53 7.18
N TRP A 65 -12.31 4.70 6.45
CA TRP A 65 -10.92 4.36 6.74
C TRP A 65 -9.89 5.32 6.14
N GLY A 66 -10.35 6.44 5.57
CA GLY A 66 -9.47 7.40 4.93
C GLY A 66 -8.98 6.97 3.56
N VAL A 67 -9.68 6.04 2.90
CA VAL A 67 -9.44 5.63 1.51
C VAL A 67 -10.62 6.08 0.63
N PRO A 68 -10.78 7.40 0.39
CA PRO A 68 -11.90 7.93 -0.42
C PRO A 68 -11.73 7.68 -1.92
N ARG A 69 -10.51 7.34 -2.37
CA ARG A 69 -10.18 7.02 -3.77
C ARG A 69 -9.18 5.88 -3.80
N LEU A 70 -9.28 5.06 -4.85
CA LEU A 70 -8.33 3.97 -5.08
C LEU A 70 -7.14 4.43 -5.92
N TRP A 71 -5.97 3.92 -5.58
CA TRP A 71 -4.78 4.08 -6.41
C TRP A 71 -4.96 3.35 -7.74
N GLN A 72 -4.29 3.85 -8.79
CA GLN A 72 -4.36 3.27 -10.13
C GLN A 72 -4.02 1.77 -10.13
N HIS A 73 -2.96 1.36 -9.42
CA HIS A 73 -2.58 -0.05 -9.32
C HIS A 73 -3.63 -0.92 -8.60
N GLN A 74 -4.45 -0.32 -7.73
CA GLN A 74 -5.53 -1.02 -7.05
C GLN A 74 -6.69 -1.26 -8.02
N THR A 75 -7.10 -0.24 -8.76
CA THR A 75 -8.20 -0.37 -9.73
C THR A 75 -7.84 -1.31 -10.87
N GLU A 76 -6.62 -1.21 -11.41
CA GLU A 76 -6.12 -2.12 -12.45
C GLU A 76 -6.10 -3.58 -11.96
N GLY A 77 -5.57 -3.83 -10.75
CA GLY A 77 -5.53 -5.15 -10.15
C GLY A 77 -6.92 -5.74 -9.88
N ILE A 78 -7.81 -4.96 -9.26
CA ILE A 78 -9.19 -5.39 -8.96
C ILE A 78 -9.95 -5.67 -10.26
N ALA A 79 -9.83 -4.81 -11.27
CA ALA A 79 -10.47 -5.02 -12.57
C ALA A 79 -9.97 -6.30 -13.26
N ALA A 80 -8.67 -6.60 -13.18
CA ALA A 80 -8.12 -7.85 -13.69
C ALA A 80 -8.65 -9.08 -12.96
N VAL A 81 -8.72 -9.05 -11.62
CA VAL A 81 -9.33 -10.15 -10.84
C VAL A 81 -10.80 -10.35 -11.21
N ARG A 82 -11.57 -9.26 -11.40
CA ARG A 82 -12.98 -9.34 -11.84
C ARG A 82 -13.15 -10.01 -13.21
N ARG A 83 -12.15 -9.94 -14.09
CA ARG A 83 -12.13 -10.65 -15.37
C ARG A 83 -11.72 -12.12 -15.26
N GLY A 84 -11.43 -12.62 -14.06
CA GLY A 84 -10.95 -13.97 -13.81
C GLY A 84 -9.47 -14.18 -14.13
N GLU A 85 -8.69 -13.10 -14.21
CA GLU A 85 -7.26 -13.17 -14.52
C GLU A 85 -6.43 -13.47 -13.26
N ASN A 86 -5.27 -14.12 -13.46
CA ASN A 86 -4.26 -14.26 -12.42
C ASN A 86 -3.41 -12.99 -12.38
N VAL A 87 -3.31 -12.36 -11.21
CA VAL A 87 -2.69 -11.04 -11.05
C VAL A 87 -1.47 -11.11 -10.14
N LEU A 88 -0.35 -10.55 -10.61
CA LEU A 88 0.84 -10.27 -9.80
C LEU A 88 0.96 -8.75 -9.61
N VAL A 89 0.97 -8.29 -8.35
CA VAL A 89 1.09 -6.86 -8.02
C VAL A 89 2.49 -6.56 -7.51
N THR A 90 3.26 -5.76 -8.25
CA THR A 90 4.65 -5.39 -7.95
C THR A 90 4.74 -3.92 -7.51
N THR A 91 4.29 -3.63 -6.29
CA THR A 91 4.34 -2.29 -5.71
C THR A 91 5.17 -2.24 -4.43
N PRO A 92 5.73 -1.08 -4.06
CA PRO A 92 6.46 -0.91 -2.80
C PRO A 92 5.60 -1.26 -1.57
N THR A 93 6.27 -1.57 -0.47
CA THR A 93 5.63 -1.67 0.84
C THR A 93 4.88 -0.37 1.18
N ALA A 94 3.76 -0.49 1.89
CA ALA A 94 2.86 0.61 2.23
C ALA A 94 2.13 1.28 1.04
N SER A 95 2.18 0.72 -0.18
CA SER A 95 1.40 1.25 -1.31
C SER A 95 -0.12 1.02 -1.22
N GLY A 96 -0.57 0.20 -0.26
CA GLY A 96 -1.97 -0.23 -0.17
C GLY A 96 -2.35 -1.42 -1.06
N LYS A 97 -1.38 -2.20 -1.57
CA LYS A 97 -1.63 -3.38 -2.42
C LYS A 97 -2.59 -4.42 -1.83
N SER A 98 -2.78 -4.44 -0.51
CA SER A 98 -3.69 -5.39 0.14
C SER A 98 -5.12 -5.30 -0.38
N LEU A 99 -5.58 -4.09 -0.75
CA LEU A 99 -6.92 -3.92 -1.31
C LEU A 99 -7.13 -4.71 -2.61
N VAL A 100 -6.09 -4.99 -3.40
CA VAL A 100 -6.22 -5.76 -4.65
C VAL A 100 -6.72 -7.17 -4.39
N PHE A 101 -6.27 -7.81 -3.32
CA PHE A 101 -6.69 -9.18 -2.98
C PHE A 101 -7.79 -9.23 -1.91
N GLN A 102 -8.02 -8.13 -1.16
CA GLN A 102 -9.08 -8.08 -0.14
C GLN A 102 -10.44 -7.68 -0.73
N VAL A 103 -10.49 -6.76 -1.70
CA VAL A 103 -11.77 -6.29 -2.26
C VAL A 103 -12.53 -7.40 -3.00
N PRO A 104 -11.92 -8.19 -3.90
CA PRO A 104 -12.66 -9.19 -4.68
C PRO A 104 -13.46 -10.21 -3.85
N PRO A 105 -12.91 -10.86 -2.80
CA PRO A 105 -13.70 -11.78 -1.98
C PRO A 105 -14.83 -11.08 -1.19
N LEU A 106 -14.67 -9.80 -0.82
CA LEU A 106 -15.76 -9.05 -0.19
C LEU A 106 -16.88 -8.74 -1.19
N GLU A 107 -16.56 -8.42 -2.44
CA GLU A 107 -17.59 -8.25 -3.48
C GLU A 107 -18.37 -9.54 -3.71
N GLU A 108 -17.69 -10.68 -3.72
CA GLU A 108 -18.30 -11.98 -3.88
C GLU A 108 -19.24 -12.31 -2.70
N ALA A 109 -18.78 -12.05 -1.47
CA ALA A 109 -19.60 -12.24 -0.27
C ALA A 109 -20.86 -11.36 -0.28
N ILE A 110 -20.75 -10.09 -0.69
CA ILE A 110 -21.91 -9.18 -0.80
C ILE A 110 -22.92 -9.66 -1.84
N ARG A 111 -22.46 -10.28 -2.93
CA ARG A 111 -23.35 -10.85 -3.97
C ARG A 111 -24.03 -12.14 -3.52
N GLY A 112 -23.75 -12.65 -2.32
CA GLY A 112 -24.27 -13.92 -1.84
C GLY A 112 -23.61 -15.13 -2.52
N GLY A 113 -22.39 -14.95 -3.05
CA GLY A 113 -21.66 -16.02 -3.70
C GLY A 113 -21.21 -17.11 -2.70
N PRO A 114 -21.11 -18.38 -3.12
CA PRO A 114 -20.61 -19.48 -2.28
C PRO A 114 -19.09 -19.44 -2.08
N GLY A 115 -18.43 -18.37 -2.52
CA GLY A 115 -16.99 -18.29 -2.74
C GLY A 115 -16.19 -18.42 -1.45
N HIS A 116 -15.29 -19.41 -1.40
CA HIS A 116 -14.28 -19.52 -0.36
C HIS A 116 -12.96 -18.93 -0.87
N GLY A 117 -12.31 -18.10 -0.05
CA GLY A 117 -11.00 -17.52 -0.35
C GLY A 117 -9.92 -18.10 0.57
N MET A 118 -8.74 -18.39 0.02
CA MET A 118 -7.58 -18.78 0.81
C MET A 118 -6.49 -17.72 0.71
N PHE A 119 -6.09 -17.17 1.85
CA PHE A 119 -5.01 -16.20 1.97
C PHE A 119 -3.77 -16.89 2.53
N LEU A 120 -2.69 -16.91 1.76
CA LEU A 120 -1.42 -17.50 2.16
C LEU A 120 -0.40 -16.42 2.46
N PHE A 121 0.21 -16.51 3.64
CA PHE A 121 1.24 -15.57 4.10
C PHE A 121 2.48 -16.33 4.56
N PRO A 122 3.68 -15.78 4.32
CA PRO A 122 4.93 -16.44 4.72
C PRO A 122 5.16 -16.45 6.24
N LEU A 123 4.50 -15.55 6.97
CA LEU A 123 4.68 -15.37 8.41
C LEU A 123 3.32 -15.35 9.14
N LYS A 124 3.23 -16.07 10.27
CA LYS A 124 2.03 -16.08 11.11
C LYS A 124 1.60 -14.69 11.55
N ALA A 125 2.55 -13.88 12.02
CA ALA A 125 2.28 -12.51 12.48
C ALA A 125 1.69 -11.63 11.36
N LEU A 126 2.24 -11.75 10.14
CA LEU A 126 1.71 -11.05 8.98
C LEU A 126 0.30 -11.53 8.63
N GLY A 127 0.06 -12.84 8.66
CA GLY A 127 -1.27 -13.39 8.43
C GLY A 127 -2.31 -12.89 9.45
N GLN A 128 -1.96 -12.82 10.74
CA GLN A 128 -2.86 -12.29 11.77
C GLN A 128 -3.16 -10.80 11.59
N ASP A 129 -2.16 -9.98 11.27
CA ASP A 129 -2.35 -8.56 10.95
C ASP A 129 -3.28 -8.38 9.73
N GLN A 130 -3.06 -9.13 8.65
CA GLN A 130 -3.88 -9.03 7.45
C GLN A 130 -5.30 -9.56 7.67
N ARG A 131 -5.47 -10.61 8.48
CA ARG A 131 -6.79 -11.12 8.88
C ARG A 131 -7.58 -10.07 9.67
N GLY A 132 -6.96 -9.42 10.65
CA GLY A 132 -7.62 -8.37 11.43
C GLY A 132 -8.10 -7.22 10.54
N LYS A 133 -7.25 -6.79 9.58
CA LYS A 133 -7.62 -5.78 8.58
C LYS A 133 -8.76 -6.24 7.67
N PHE A 134 -8.75 -7.49 7.24
CA PHE A 134 -9.82 -8.02 6.38
C PHE A 134 -11.16 -8.06 7.10
N ILE A 135 -11.21 -8.65 8.31
CA ILE A 135 -12.42 -8.75 9.13
C ILE A 135 -12.98 -7.36 9.43
N HIS A 136 -12.12 -6.42 9.86
CA HIS A 136 -12.57 -5.08 10.18
C HIS A 136 -13.20 -4.37 8.96
N LEU A 137 -12.64 -4.57 7.76
CA LEU A 137 -13.16 -3.97 6.52
C LEU A 137 -14.53 -4.56 6.19
N ALA A 138 -14.66 -5.87 6.38
CA ALA A 138 -15.87 -6.58 6.06
C ALA A 138 -17.01 -6.25 7.03
N GLU A 139 -16.73 -6.17 8.33
CA GLU A 139 -17.68 -5.67 9.35
C GLU A 139 -18.14 -4.24 9.00
N ALA A 140 -17.21 -3.36 8.62
CA ALA A 140 -17.54 -2.01 8.19
C ALA A 140 -18.37 -1.97 6.90
N ALA A 141 -18.27 -3.00 6.06
CA ALA A 141 -19.10 -3.19 4.88
C ALA A 141 -20.43 -3.92 5.17
N GLY A 142 -20.73 -4.24 6.44
CA GLY A 142 -21.97 -4.89 6.86
C GLY A 142 -22.00 -6.40 6.67
N LEU A 143 -20.84 -7.04 6.48
CA LEU A 143 -20.72 -8.50 6.43
C LEU A 143 -20.55 -9.08 7.85
N PRO A 144 -21.01 -10.32 8.10
CA PRO A 144 -20.87 -10.97 9.39
C PRO A 144 -19.39 -11.26 9.71
N PRO A 145 -19.01 -11.44 10.98
CA PRO A 145 -17.61 -11.66 11.40
C PRO A 145 -17.05 -13.05 11.04
N GLU A 146 -17.89 -13.95 10.51
CA GLU A 146 -17.57 -15.38 10.25
C GLU A 146 -17.16 -15.69 8.79
N ILE A 147 -16.93 -14.65 7.99
CA ILE A 147 -16.41 -14.76 6.61
C ILE A 147 -14.92 -15.09 6.51
#